data_AF-A0A9J7A8H8-F1
#
_entry.id   AF-A0A9J7A8H8-F1
#
_cell.length_a   1.000
_cell.length_b   1.000
_cell.length_c   1.000
_cell.angle_alpha   90.00
_cell.angle_beta   90.00
_cell.angle_gamma   90.00
#
_symmetry.space_group_name_H-M   'P 1'
#
loop_
_entity.id
_entity.type
_entity.pdbx_description
1 polymer ?
#
loop_
_entity_poly.entity_id
_entity_poly.type
_entity_poly.pdbx_seq_one_letter_code
_entity_poly.pdbx_strand_id
1 'polypeptide(L)'
;MNKSLVIALVATIIGVCTLAVGLYILATTPAPAPEPAAAPQSESTAPKEPLAVVPQISGSNATLVPDADAEPGSEAWCEAMMATPDGEWSDADARLFSQHCIYQ
;
A
#
# COMPACT_ATOMS: atom_id res chain seq x y z
N MET A 1 42.59 4.46 4.62
CA MET A 1 41.13 4.74 4.55
C MET A 1 40.38 3.44 4.79
N ASN A 2 39.64 3.36 5.90
CA ASN A 2 38.91 2.17 6.32
C ASN A 2 37.63 2.02 5.49
N LYS A 3 37.58 0.97 4.68
CA LYS A 3 36.44 0.60 3.83
C LYS A 3 35.10 0.70 4.57
N SER A 4 35.07 0.19 5.80
CA SER A 4 33.88 0.18 6.66
C SER A 4 33.41 1.58 7.05
N LEU A 5 34.33 2.52 7.25
CA LEU A 5 33.98 3.91 7.56
C LEU A 5 33.45 4.65 6.33
N VAL A 6 33.99 4.36 5.14
CA VAL A 6 33.50 4.92 3.88
C VAL A 6 32.06 4.45 3.63
N ILE A 7 31.78 3.15 3.83
CA ILE A 7 30.44 2.60 3.66
C ILE A 7 29.45 3.21 4.66
N ALA A 8 29.83 3.31 5.94
CA ALA A 8 29.00 3.92 6.96
C ALA A 8 28.66 5.38 6.63
N LEU A 9 29.65 6.17 6.19
CA LEU A 9 29.49 7.56 5.84
C LEU A 9 28.56 7.75 4.63
N VAL A 10 28.71 6.94 3.59
CA VAL A 10 27.84 6.97 2.41
C VAL A 10 26.39 6.62 2.78
N ALA A 11 26.18 5.59 3.60
CA ALA A 11 24.84 5.19 4.04
C ALA A 11 24.15 6.30 4.85
N THR A 12 24.89 6.96 5.76
CA THR A 12 24.35 8.07 6.54
C THR A 12 23.95 9.25 5.65
N ILE A 13 24.78 9.60 4.66
CA ILE A 13 24.47 10.70 3.74
C ILE A 13 23.20 10.40 2.93
N ILE A 14 23.09 9.19 2.38
CA ILE A 14 21.91 8.79 1.59
C ILE A 14 20.64 8.89 2.44
N GLY A 15 20.66 8.34 3.66
CA GLY A 15 19.52 8.42 4.58
C GLY A 15 19.10 9.85 4.88
N VAL A 16 20.06 10.72 5.21
CA VAL A 16 19.78 12.15 5.46
C VAL A 16 19.21 12.84 4.23
N CYS A 17 19.74 12.57 3.04
CA CYS A 17 19.21 13.13 1.79
C CYS A 17 17.76 12.68 1.53
N THR A 18 17.45 11.39 1.72
CA THR A 18 16.08 10.88 1.51
C THR A 18 15.08 11.51 2.47
N LEU A 19 15.46 11.69 3.75
CA LEU A 19 14.61 12.35 4.74
C LEU A 19 14.42 13.83 4.42
N ALA A 20 15.48 14.54 4.04
CA ALA A 20 15.40 15.95 3.68
C ALA A 20 14.50 16.17 2.45
N VAL A 21 14.60 15.31 1.42
CA VAL A 21 13.73 15.37 0.24
C VAL A 21 12.29 15.07 0.61
N GLY A 22 12.03 14.03 1.41
CA GLY A 22 10.67 13.70 1.87
C GLY A 22 10.01 14.85 2.64
N LEU A 23 10.75 15.46 3.57
CA LEU A 23 10.30 16.64 4.31
C LEU A 23 10.11 17.86 3.40
N TYR A 24 10.97 18.04 2.40
CA TYR A 24 10.83 19.13 1.43
C TYR A 24 9.55 18.99 0.61
N ILE A 25 9.22 17.78 0.14
CA ILE A 25 7.96 17.52 -0.58
C ILE A 25 6.75 17.79 0.32
N LEU A 26 6.78 17.32 1.57
CA LEU A 26 5.71 17.60 2.54
C LEU A 26 5.54 19.09 2.84
N ALA A 27 6.65 19.85 2.86
CA ALA A 27 6.62 21.28 3.12
C ALA A 27 6.18 22.11 1.90
N THR A 28 6.36 21.59 0.69
CA THR A 28 6.13 22.33 -0.56
C THR A 28 4.87 21.95 -1.31
N THR A 29 4.04 21.03 -0.79
CA THR A 29 2.67 20.85 -1.29
C THR A 29 1.89 22.15 -1.03
N PRO A 30 1.56 22.93 -2.08
CA PRO A 30 0.78 24.14 -1.88
C PRO A 30 -0.61 23.69 -1.44
N ALA A 31 -1.08 24.21 -0.31
CA ALA A 31 -2.46 24.00 0.12
C ALA A 31 -3.40 24.34 -1.06
N PRO A 32 -4.30 23.43 -1.49
CA PRO A 32 -5.25 23.73 -2.57
C PRO A 32 -6.07 24.96 -2.17
N ALA A 33 -6.09 25.96 -3.04
CA ALA A 33 -6.77 27.23 -2.82
C ALA A 33 -8.28 27.00 -2.53
N PRO A 34 -8.93 27.86 -1.73
CA PRO A 34 -10.33 27.70 -1.38
C PRO A 34 -11.21 27.96 -2.60
N GLU A 35 -11.62 26.92 -3.30
CA GLU A 35 -12.59 27.00 -4.39
C GLU A 35 -14.01 27.10 -3.78
N PRO A 36 -14.86 28.06 -4.22
CA PRO A 36 -16.10 28.36 -3.53
C PRO A 36 -17.20 27.33 -3.87
N ALA A 37 -17.67 26.65 -2.83
CA ALA A 37 -18.99 26.03 -2.70
C ALA A 37 -19.40 24.96 -3.74
N ALA A 38 -19.01 23.69 -3.47
CA ALA A 38 -19.87 22.53 -3.71
C ALA A 38 -19.52 21.34 -2.77
N ALA A 39 -20.45 21.08 -1.82
CA ALA A 39 -20.74 19.82 -1.11
C ALA A 39 -19.79 19.27 0.01
N PRO A 40 -20.34 18.52 1.01
CA PRO A 40 -19.68 18.18 2.27
C PRO A 40 -19.00 16.78 2.29
N GLN A 41 -17.78 16.77 2.86
CA GLN A 41 -17.09 15.79 3.73
C GLN A 41 -17.03 14.26 3.45
N SER A 42 -15.79 13.78 3.67
CA SER A 42 -15.35 12.47 4.19
C SER A 42 -14.92 11.40 3.17
N GLU A 43 -13.88 10.66 3.57
CA GLU A 43 -13.71 9.24 3.25
C GLU A 43 -12.95 8.84 1.96
N SER A 44 -12.21 7.75 2.13
CA SER A 44 -11.52 6.92 1.14
C SER A 44 -12.24 6.87 -0.20
N THR A 45 -11.56 7.26 -1.30
CA THR A 45 -11.95 6.92 -2.68
C THR A 45 -10.79 7.24 -3.63
N ALA A 46 -10.22 6.19 -4.24
CA ALA A 46 -9.42 6.26 -5.48
C ALA A 46 -10.36 6.47 -6.71
N PRO A 47 -9.93 6.40 -7.99
CA PRO A 47 -8.90 7.12 -8.76
C PRO A 47 -9.47 7.72 -10.09
N LYS A 48 -8.71 8.59 -10.82
CA LYS A 48 -8.99 8.96 -12.24
C LYS A 48 -7.70 9.18 -13.10
N GLU A 49 -7.22 8.08 -13.72
CA GLU A 49 -6.72 7.89 -15.12
C GLU A 49 -5.58 8.76 -15.74
N PRO A 50 -4.71 8.23 -16.65
CA PRO A 50 -5.07 7.51 -17.87
C PRO A 50 -4.71 6.01 -17.91
N LEU A 51 -5.66 5.29 -18.49
CA LEU A 51 -5.59 3.93 -19.00
C LEU A 51 -4.29 3.68 -19.79
N ALA A 52 -3.41 2.86 -19.23
CA ALA A 52 -2.53 2.02 -20.03
C ALA A 52 -3.26 0.68 -20.20
N VAL A 53 -3.67 0.41 -21.43
CA VAL A 53 -4.29 -0.85 -21.86
C VAL A 53 -3.34 -2.00 -21.52
N VAL A 54 -3.66 -2.74 -20.45
CA VAL A 54 -3.13 -4.09 -20.25
C VAL A 54 -4.01 -5.03 -21.07
N PRO A 55 -3.45 -5.89 -21.94
CA PRO A 55 -4.26 -6.85 -22.68
C PRO A 55 -4.95 -7.77 -21.67
N GLN A 56 -6.29 -7.76 -21.68
CA GLN A 56 -7.12 -8.71 -20.97
C GLN A 56 -6.87 -10.09 -21.60
N ILE A 57 -5.95 -10.86 -21.02
CA ILE A 57 -5.85 -12.28 -21.32
C ILE A 57 -7.12 -12.92 -20.76
N SER A 58 -8.11 -13.03 -21.66
CA SER A 58 -9.18 -14.00 -21.58
C SER A 58 -8.53 -15.38 -21.49
N GLY A 59 -8.29 -15.81 -20.26
CA GLY A 59 -7.66 -17.07 -19.90
C GLY A 59 -8.37 -17.58 -18.67
N SER A 60 -9.51 -18.23 -18.90
CA SER A 60 -10.18 -19.03 -17.90
C SER A 60 -9.21 -20.04 -17.29
N ASN A 61 -9.29 -20.19 -15.97
CA ASN A 61 -8.68 -21.22 -15.12
C ASN A 61 -7.34 -20.86 -14.45
N ALA A 62 -7.44 -20.03 -13.40
CA ALA A 62 -6.72 -20.28 -12.15
C ALA A 62 -7.75 -20.28 -11.01
N THR A 63 -8.45 -21.40 -10.88
CA THR A 63 -9.15 -21.78 -9.65
C THR A 63 -8.12 -21.87 -8.53
N LEU A 64 -8.02 -20.87 -7.67
CA LEU A 64 -7.54 -20.94 -6.29
C LEU A 64 -8.00 -19.66 -5.57
N VAL A 65 -9.31 -19.44 -5.46
CA VAL A 65 -9.85 -18.68 -4.33
C VAL A 65 -10.15 -19.76 -3.29
N PRO A 66 -9.31 -19.96 -2.25
CA PRO A 66 -9.78 -20.70 -1.09
C PRO A 66 -10.88 -19.84 -0.49
N ASP A 67 -12.12 -20.33 -0.56
CA ASP A 67 -13.30 -19.80 0.12
C ASP A 67 -13.31 -18.29 0.37
N ALA A 68 -13.88 -17.51 -0.56
CA ALA A 68 -14.31 -16.13 -0.26
C ALA A 68 -15.40 -16.07 0.84
N ASP A 69 -15.86 -17.23 1.32
CA ASP A 69 -16.79 -17.44 2.42
C ASP A 69 -16.10 -17.90 3.73
N ALA A 70 -14.76 -18.00 3.77
CA ALA A 70 -14.04 -18.36 4.98
C ALA A 70 -14.21 -17.26 6.05
N GLU A 71 -14.56 -17.67 7.27
CA GLU A 71 -14.76 -16.74 8.37
C GLU A 71 -13.48 -15.91 8.61
N PRO A 72 -13.58 -14.56 8.63
CA PRO A 72 -12.42 -13.71 8.82
C PRO A 72 -11.64 -14.04 10.10
N GLY A 73 -10.33 -14.21 9.97
CA GLY A 73 -9.42 -14.61 11.05
C GLY A 73 -9.26 -16.13 11.26
N SER A 74 -9.96 -16.97 10.48
CA SER A 74 -9.71 -18.42 10.45
C SER A 74 -8.41 -18.76 9.70
N GLU A 75 -7.86 -19.95 9.93
CA GLU A 75 -6.62 -20.41 9.27
C GLU A 75 -6.75 -20.39 7.74
N ALA A 76 -7.86 -20.92 7.20
CA ALA A 76 -8.16 -20.91 5.77
C ALA A 76 -8.26 -19.47 5.20
N TRP A 77 -8.85 -18.54 5.96
CA TRP A 77 -8.92 -17.13 5.58
C TRP A 77 -7.55 -16.44 5.63
N CYS A 78 -6.73 -16.74 6.64
CA CYS A 78 -5.36 -16.22 6.73
C CYS A 78 -4.50 -16.70 5.55
N GLU A 79 -4.62 -17.98 5.15
CA GLU A 79 -3.93 -18.51 3.97
C GLU A 79 -4.39 -17.85 2.67
N ALA A 80 -5.69 -17.63 2.51
CA ALA A 80 -6.24 -16.91 1.37
C ALA A 80 -5.76 -15.45 1.31
N MET A 81 -5.72 -14.76 2.45
CA MET A 81 -5.20 -13.39 2.56
C MET A 81 -3.71 -13.31 2.27
N MET A 82 -2.90 -14.29 2.72
CA MET A 82 -1.46 -14.36 2.37
C MET A 82 -1.21 -14.56 0.88
N ALA A 83 -2.12 -15.25 0.17
CA ALA A 83 -2.04 -15.42 -1.28
C ALA A 83 -2.56 -14.19 -2.06
N THR A 84 -3.34 -13.33 -1.40
CA THR A 84 -3.91 -12.11 -2.00
C THR A 84 -2.91 -10.96 -1.94
N PRO A 85 -2.63 -10.24 -3.04
CA PRO A 85 -1.74 -9.08 -3.03
C PRO A 85 -2.28 -7.95 -2.14
N ASP A 86 -1.39 -7.24 -1.45
CA ASP A 86 -1.74 -6.18 -0.49
C ASP A 86 -2.58 -5.03 -1.07
N GLY A 87 -2.46 -4.76 -2.37
CA GLY A 87 -3.25 -3.75 -3.07
C GLY A 87 -4.73 -4.10 -3.28
N GLU A 88 -5.12 -5.36 -3.09
CA GLU A 88 -6.51 -5.84 -3.19
C GLU A 88 -7.18 -5.97 -1.81
N TRP A 89 -6.48 -5.62 -0.72
CA TRP A 89 -7.01 -5.75 0.62
C TRP A 89 -7.92 -4.57 0.97
N SER A 90 -9.05 -4.85 1.63
CA SER A 90 -9.78 -3.79 2.32
C SER A 90 -9.07 -3.39 3.62
N ASP A 91 -9.28 -2.17 4.10
CA ASP A 91 -8.72 -1.72 5.38
C ASP A 91 -9.18 -2.61 6.55
N ALA A 92 -10.44 -3.08 6.50
CA ALA A 92 -10.99 -3.99 7.49
C ALA A 92 -10.26 -5.34 7.48
N ASP A 93 -9.99 -5.89 6.30
CA ASP A 93 -9.29 -7.17 6.14
C ASP A 93 -7.83 -7.06 6.60
N ALA A 94 -7.13 -5.98 6.25
CA ALA A 94 -5.77 -5.72 6.70
C ALA A 94 -5.67 -5.66 8.24
N ARG A 95 -6.65 -5.01 8.88
CA ARG A 95 -6.74 -4.92 10.34
C ARG A 95 -7.08 -6.26 10.99
N LEU A 96 -7.97 -7.06 10.41
CA LEU A 96 -8.26 -8.39 10.94
C LEU A 96 -7.09 -9.35 10.76
N PHE A 97 -6.46 -9.35 9.59
CA PHE A 97 -5.30 -10.19 9.29
C PHE A 97 -4.15 -9.92 10.27
N SER A 98 -3.84 -8.65 10.53
CA SER A 98 -2.80 -8.29 11.49
C SER A 98 -3.12 -8.73 12.92
N GLN A 99 -4.39 -8.76 13.32
CA GLN A 99 -4.79 -9.19 14.66
C GLN A 99 -4.82 -10.71 14.83
N HIS A 100 -5.22 -11.44 13.78
CA HIS A 100 -5.54 -12.87 13.88
C HIS A 100 -4.56 -13.81 13.19
N CYS A 101 -3.74 -13.33 12.24
CA CYS A 101 -2.93 -14.19 11.38
C CYS A 101 -1.41 -14.01 11.58
N ILE A 102 -0.94 -12.86 12.07
CA ILE A 102 0.51 -12.56 12.21
C ILE A 102 1.08 -13.11 13.54
N TYR A 103 0.25 -13.22 14.58
CA TYR A 103 0.68 -13.51 15.95
C TYR A 103 0.27 -14.91 16.47
N GLN A 104 -0.19 -15.80 15.59
CA GLN A 104 -0.60 -17.18 15.95
C GLN A 104 0.60 -18.06 16.29
#